data_AF-A0A511XBH0-F1
#
_entry.id   AF-A0A511XBH0-F1
#
_cell.length_a   1.000
_cell.length_b   1.000
_cell.length_c   1.000
_cell.angle_alpha   90.00
_cell.angle_beta   90.00
_cell.angle_gamma   90.00
#
_symmetry.space_group_name_H-M   'P 1'
#
loop_
_entity.id
_entity.type
_entity.pdbx_description
1 polymer ?
#
loop_
_entity_poly.entity_id
_entity_poly.type
_entity_poly.pdbx_seq_one_letter_code
_entity_poly.pdbx_strand_id
1 'polypeptide(L)'
;MLDRLMDEHPERETERPLGTGESLAALQRSVQRDLELLLNARRPWALPPKTGFSLAVSPMGYGMIDVTANVMSNQEEREAVRREIEATIRRFEPRLINVRVSLLPDNAPLSAVIPLMVEAYLLVDPEPEYVRYDTAISPSRENVTLTPQREV
;
A
#
# COMPACT_ATOMS: atom_id res chain seq x y z
N MET A 1 38.18 -13.87 18.82
CA MET A 1 37.41 -13.55 17.60
C MET A 1 37.88 -12.20 17.14
N LEU A 2 38.36 -12.09 15.89
CA LEU A 2 38.86 -10.84 15.30
C LEU A 2 37.71 -9.79 15.34
N ASP A 3 37.91 -8.57 15.86
CA ASP A 3 38.67 -7.43 15.31
C ASP A 3 38.03 -6.96 13.98
N ARG A 4 37.19 -5.91 13.92
CA ARG A 4 37.37 -4.45 14.11
C ARG A 4 37.25 -3.74 12.75
N LEU A 5 36.38 -2.73 12.70
CA LEU A 5 36.33 -1.52 11.83
C LEU A 5 34.92 -0.93 12.08
N MET A 6 34.66 -0.14 13.13
CA MET A 6 35.29 1.15 13.47
C MET A 6 35.34 2.02 12.19
N ASP A 7 34.49 3.02 12.03
CA ASP A 7 34.43 4.25 12.84
C ASP A 7 33.10 5.00 12.61
N GLU A 8 32.66 6.00 13.37
CA GLU A 8 32.95 6.58 14.69
C GLU A 8 31.90 7.71 14.82
N HIS A 9 31.22 7.81 15.96
CA HIS A 9 30.67 9.03 16.58
C HIS A 9 29.58 8.62 17.59
N PRO A 10 29.95 8.11 18.78
CA PRO A 10 29.03 7.76 19.86
C PRO A 10 28.73 9.00 20.70
N GLU A 11 28.29 10.08 20.06
CA GLU A 11 28.15 11.38 20.73
C GLU A 11 26.70 11.86 20.64
N ARG A 12 25.93 11.44 21.64
CA ARG A 12 24.84 12.21 22.26
C ARG A 12 24.16 13.25 21.35
N GLU A 13 23.13 12.84 20.65
CA GLU A 13 21.95 13.69 20.49
C GLU A 13 20.79 12.89 21.07
N THR A 14 20.53 13.07 22.38
CA THR A 14 19.24 13.59 22.83
C THR A 14 18.18 13.37 21.75
N GLU A 15 17.30 12.39 21.92
CA GLU A 15 16.05 12.30 21.18
C GLU A 15 15.39 13.69 21.27
N ARG A 16 15.70 14.56 20.30
CA ARG A 16 14.95 15.77 20.09
C ARG A 16 13.57 15.24 19.76
N PRO A 17 12.49 15.69 20.43
CA PRO A 17 11.17 15.38 19.95
C PRO A 17 11.14 15.80 18.49
N LEU A 18 11.06 14.81 17.60
CA LEU A 18 11.03 15.02 16.15
C LEU A 18 10.03 16.14 15.90
N GLY A 19 10.43 17.19 15.18
CA GLY A 19 9.50 18.27 14.87
C GLY A 19 8.23 17.67 14.26
N THR A 20 7.06 18.25 14.50
CA THR A 20 5.77 17.70 14.03
C THR A 20 5.82 17.29 12.55
N GLY A 21 6.51 18.07 11.71
CA GLY A 21 6.73 17.75 10.29
C GLY A 21 7.69 16.57 10.02
N GLU A 22 8.72 16.35 10.84
CA GLU A 22 9.60 15.19 10.71
C GLU A 22 8.90 13.90 11.14
N SER A 23 8.09 13.98 12.21
CA SER A 23 7.24 12.88 12.68
C SER A 23 6.21 12.47 11.63
N LEU A 24 5.58 13.45 10.98
CA LEU A 24 4.65 13.24 9.89
C LEU A 24 5.31 12.58 8.68
N ALA A 25 6.45 13.10 8.22
CA ALA A 25 7.16 12.53 7.09
C ALA A 25 7.63 11.09 7.37
N ALA A 26 8.00 10.78 8.62
CA ALA A 26 8.32 9.42 9.04
C ALA A 26 7.08 8.50 8.99
N LEU A 27 5.92 9.00 9.41
CA LEU A 27 4.67 8.25 9.35
C LEU A 27 4.22 7.99 7.91
N GLN A 28 4.25 8.99 7.03
CA GLN A 28 3.94 8.83 5.60
C GLN A 28 4.85 7.77 4.95
N ARG A 29 6.15 7.77 5.28
CA ARG A 29 7.11 6.75 4.81
C ARG A 29 6.79 5.35 5.35
N SER A 30 6.37 5.23 6.60
CA SER A 30 5.94 3.94 7.16
C SER A 30 4.71 3.43 6.44
N VAL A 31 3.69 4.27 6.25
CA VAL A 31 2.46 3.89 5.54
C VAL A 31 2.73 3.50 4.10
N GLN A 32 3.60 4.24 3.40
CA GLN A 32 4.03 3.88 2.05
C GLN A 32 4.66 2.49 2.01
N ARG A 33 5.58 2.19 2.93
CA ARG A 33 6.21 0.87 3.02
C ARG A 33 5.19 -0.23 3.30
N ASP A 34 4.27 0.01 4.22
CA ASP A 34 3.31 -1.02 4.63
C ASP A 34 2.27 -1.28 3.51
N LEU A 35 1.87 -0.25 2.78
CA LEU A 35 1.09 -0.40 1.55
C LEU A 35 1.88 -1.13 0.45
N GLU A 36 3.16 -0.86 0.25
CA GLU A 36 4.00 -1.61 -0.71
C GLU A 36 4.08 -3.09 -0.33
N LEU A 37 4.30 -3.40 0.95
CA LEU A 37 4.30 -4.76 1.45
C LEU A 37 2.94 -5.44 1.25
N LEU A 38 1.85 -4.72 1.51
CA LEU A 38 0.48 -5.21 1.33
C LEU A 38 0.16 -5.48 -0.14
N LEU A 39 0.53 -4.58 -1.04
CA LEU A 39 0.24 -4.72 -2.47
C LEU A 39 1.14 -5.77 -3.13
N ASN A 40 2.36 -5.98 -2.61
CA ASN A 40 3.28 -7.01 -3.12
C ASN A 40 3.07 -8.39 -2.50
N ALA A 41 2.47 -8.47 -1.30
CA ALA A 41 2.09 -9.75 -0.72
C ALA A 41 1.02 -10.40 -1.59
N ARG A 42 1.25 -11.65 -2.02
CA ARG A 42 0.28 -12.43 -2.81
C ARG A 42 -0.43 -13.43 -1.93
N ARG A 43 -1.75 -13.53 -2.05
CA ARG A 43 -2.52 -14.61 -1.46
C ARG A 43 -3.15 -15.50 -2.54
N PRO A 44 -3.16 -16.84 -2.34
CA PRO A 44 -3.83 -17.76 -3.27
C PRO A 44 -5.32 -17.44 -3.40
N TRP A 45 -5.88 -17.63 -4.60
CA TRP A 45 -7.31 -17.46 -4.89
C TRP A 45 -8.23 -18.31 -4.00
N ALA A 46 -7.71 -19.43 -3.47
CA ALA A 46 -8.46 -20.37 -2.65
C ALA A 46 -8.60 -19.92 -1.18
N LEU A 47 -9.27 -18.79 -0.93
CA LEU A 47 -9.90 -18.55 0.36
C LEU A 47 -11.36 -19.00 0.26
N PRO A 48 -11.81 -19.99 1.05
CA PRO A 48 -13.17 -20.49 0.94
C PRO A 48 -14.19 -19.37 1.21
N PRO A 49 -15.23 -19.23 0.37
CA PRO A 49 -16.29 -18.28 0.63
C PRO A 49 -17.06 -18.79 1.85
N LYS A 50 -17.13 -17.97 2.89
CA LYS A 50 -17.93 -18.15 4.12
C LYS A 50 -17.27 -18.95 5.24
N THR A 51 -16.50 -18.24 6.07
CA THR A 51 -16.39 -18.61 7.49
C THR A 51 -16.17 -17.36 8.35
N GLY A 52 -17.26 -16.62 8.59
CA GLY A 52 -17.37 -15.66 9.70
C GLY A 52 -16.55 -14.37 9.58
N PHE A 53 -17.12 -13.28 10.10
CA PHE A 53 -16.47 -11.96 10.24
C PHE A 53 -15.10 -12.02 10.94
N SER A 54 -14.82 -13.06 11.73
CA SER A 54 -13.57 -13.20 12.49
C SER A 54 -12.32 -13.52 11.64
N LEU A 55 -12.48 -14.03 10.41
CA LEU A 55 -11.34 -14.27 9.50
C LEU A 55 -11.05 -13.08 8.57
N ALA A 56 -11.90 -12.05 8.61
CA ALA A 56 -11.75 -10.82 7.86
C ALA A 56 -10.68 -9.87 8.42
N VAL A 57 -9.86 -10.31 9.37
CA VAL A 57 -8.58 -9.67 9.78
C VAL A 57 -7.46 -10.71 9.96
N SER A 58 -7.71 -11.96 9.58
CA SER A 58 -6.70 -13.02 9.63
C SER A 58 -5.52 -12.70 8.71
N PRO A 59 -4.27 -13.05 9.11
CA PRO A 59 -3.09 -12.97 8.25
C PRO A 59 -3.27 -13.67 6.90
N MET A 60 -4.17 -14.66 6.81
CA MET A 60 -4.49 -15.36 5.56
C MET A 60 -5.11 -14.46 4.48
N GLY A 61 -5.68 -13.33 4.87
CA GLY A 61 -6.22 -12.33 3.95
C GLY A 61 -5.22 -11.23 3.56
N TYR A 62 -4.03 -11.20 4.15
CA TYR A 62 -3.03 -10.16 3.85
C TYR A 62 -2.48 -10.36 2.44
N GLY A 63 -2.42 -9.28 1.67
CA GLY A 63 -1.95 -9.32 0.29
C GLY A 63 -3.05 -9.19 -0.76
N MET A 64 -2.63 -8.90 -1.98
CA MET A 64 -3.49 -8.93 -3.17
C MET A 64 -3.77 -10.36 -3.60
N ILE A 65 -4.96 -10.57 -4.17
CA ILE A 65 -5.29 -11.80 -4.88
C ILE A 65 -4.37 -11.97 -6.09
N ASP A 66 -4.02 -13.21 -6.45
CA ASP A 66 -3.18 -13.46 -7.64
C ASP A 66 -3.91 -13.01 -8.91
N VAL A 67 -3.58 -11.80 -9.37
CA VAL A 67 -4.12 -11.18 -10.58
C VAL A 67 -3.42 -11.77 -11.81
N THR A 68 -3.85 -12.95 -12.23
CA THR A 68 -3.40 -13.52 -13.51
C THR A 68 -3.89 -12.66 -14.67
N ALA A 69 -3.20 -12.71 -15.81
CA ALA A 69 -3.57 -11.95 -17.02
C ALA A 69 -5.04 -12.12 -17.46
N ASN A 70 -5.66 -13.25 -17.10
CA ASN A 70 -7.06 -13.51 -17.41
C ASN A 70 -8.05 -12.67 -16.61
N VAL A 71 -7.67 -12.14 -15.43
CA VAL A 71 -8.51 -11.31 -14.55
C VAL A 71 -8.40 -9.82 -14.93
N MET A 72 -7.54 -9.44 -15.87
CA MET A 72 -7.41 -8.04 -16.34
C MET A 72 -8.00 -7.85 -17.75
N SER A 73 -8.76 -8.84 -18.22
CA SER A 73 -9.14 -9.02 -19.62
C SER A 73 -10.35 -8.20 -20.05
N ASN A 74 -11.13 -7.67 -19.09
CA ASN A 74 -12.24 -6.77 -19.37
C ASN A 74 -12.39 -5.70 -18.26
N GLN A 75 -13.20 -4.68 -18.54
CA GLN A 75 -13.37 -3.54 -17.64
C GLN A 75 -14.09 -3.89 -16.32
N GLU A 76 -14.96 -4.91 -16.34
CA GLU A 76 -15.65 -5.39 -15.14
C GLU A 76 -14.67 -6.05 -14.17
N GLU A 77 -13.75 -6.88 -14.67
CA GLU A 77 -12.73 -7.51 -13.83
C GLU A 77 -11.70 -6.50 -13.29
N ARG A 78 -11.32 -5.50 -14.09
CA ARG A 78 -10.48 -4.38 -13.63
C ARG A 78 -11.14 -3.64 -12.46
N GLU A 79 -12.44 -3.37 -12.56
CA GLU A 79 -13.21 -2.75 -11.48
C GLU A 79 -13.34 -3.68 -10.25
N ALA A 80 -13.47 -4.99 -10.45
CA ALA A 80 -13.47 -5.95 -9.36
C ALA A 80 -12.14 -5.95 -8.59
N VAL A 81 -11.00 -5.86 -9.29
CA VAL A 81 -9.69 -5.76 -8.67
C VAL A 81 -9.47 -4.43 -7.98
N ARG A 82 -9.92 -3.32 -8.59
CA ARG A 82 -9.93 -2.00 -7.93
C ARG A 82 -10.66 -2.03 -6.59
N ARG A 83 -11.86 -2.65 -6.54
CA ARG A 83 -12.65 -2.83 -5.31
C ARG A 83 -11.94 -3.69 -4.28
N GLU A 84 -11.31 -4.78 -4.72
CA GLU A 84 -10.58 -5.68 -3.83
C GLU A 84 -9.37 -4.98 -3.19
N ILE A 85 -8.63 -4.18 -3.96
CA ILE A 85 -7.51 -3.37 -3.46
C ILE A 85 -8.01 -2.37 -2.42
N GLU A 86 -9.08 -1.63 -2.73
CA GLU A 86 -9.68 -0.67 -1.80
C GLU A 86 -10.11 -1.34 -0.48
N ALA A 87 -10.77 -2.50 -0.57
CA ALA A 87 -11.19 -3.26 0.61
C ALA A 87 -10.00 -3.79 1.41
N THR A 88 -8.94 -4.24 0.73
CA THR A 88 -7.73 -4.77 1.35
C THR A 88 -6.96 -3.67 2.08
N ILE A 89 -6.79 -2.50 1.47
CA ILE A 89 -6.15 -1.34 2.11
C ILE A 89 -6.94 -0.92 3.35
N ARG A 90 -8.27 -0.76 3.24
CA ARG A 90 -9.13 -0.40 4.38
C ARG A 90 -9.03 -1.38 5.55
N ARG A 91 -8.79 -2.66 5.26
CA ARG A 91 -8.70 -3.74 6.26
C ARG A 91 -7.34 -3.78 6.95
N PHE A 92 -6.25 -3.51 6.23
CA PHE A 92 -4.89 -3.74 6.73
C PHE A 92 -4.10 -2.46 7.02
N GLU A 93 -4.56 -1.29 6.56
CA GLU A 93 -3.98 0.03 6.88
C GLU A 93 -4.97 0.91 7.66
N PRO A 94 -5.18 0.66 8.98
CA PRO A 94 -6.14 1.41 9.79
C PRO A 94 -5.75 2.89 10.00
N ARG A 95 -4.50 3.25 9.71
CA ARG A 95 -4.02 4.63 9.71
C ARG A 95 -4.60 5.45 8.55
N LEU A 96 -5.11 4.79 7.51
CA LEU A 96 -5.75 5.42 6.36
C LEU A 96 -7.26 5.32 6.48
N ILE A 97 -7.94 6.47 6.53
CA ILE A 97 -9.39 6.58 6.53
C ILE A 97 -9.88 7.13 5.20
N ASN A 98 -11.16 6.89 4.88
CA ASN A 98 -11.80 7.33 3.64
C ASN A 98 -11.04 6.93 2.35
N VAL A 99 -10.36 5.78 2.38
CA VAL A 99 -9.58 5.24 1.26
C VAL A 99 -10.46 5.12 0.03
N ARG A 100 -10.00 5.66 -1.10
CA ARG A 100 -10.57 5.56 -2.44
C ARG A 100 -9.47 5.11 -3.39
N VAL A 101 -9.77 4.12 -4.22
CA VAL A 101 -8.86 3.64 -5.27
C VAL A 101 -9.49 3.94 -6.62
N SER A 102 -8.76 4.58 -7.52
CA SER A 102 -9.22 4.92 -8.86
C SER A 102 -8.31 4.28 -9.89
N LEU A 103 -8.87 3.68 -10.93
CA LEU A 103 -8.11 3.29 -12.11
C LEU A 103 -7.87 4.54 -12.96
N LEU A 104 -6.61 4.84 -13.27
CA LEU A 104 -6.30 5.98 -14.13
C LEU A 104 -6.61 5.59 -15.58
N PRO A 105 -7.14 6.53 -16.39
CA PRO A 105 -7.46 6.24 -17.77
C PRO A 105 -6.19 5.84 -18.50
N ASP A 106 -6.18 4.60 -18.96
CA ASP A 106 -5.08 4.06 -19.73
C ASP A 106 -5.61 3.57 -21.07
N ASN A 107 -5.03 4.08 -22.16
CA ASN A 107 -5.27 3.57 -23.50
C ASN A 107 -4.50 2.26 -23.75
N ALA A 108 -3.79 1.74 -22.75
CA ALA A 108 -2.99 0.54 -22.89
C ALA A 108 -3.84 -0.74 -23.06
N PRO A 109 -3.29 -1.75 -23.73
CA PRO A 109 -3.94 -3.05 -23.92
C PRO A 109 -4.42 -3.68 -22.60
N LEU A 110 -5.39 -4.58 -22.69
CA LEU A 110 -5.93 -5.30 -21.53
C LEU A 110 -4.86 -6.09 -20.74
N SER A 111 -3.74 -6.45 -21.37
CA SER A 111 -2.57 -7.13 -20.78
C SER A 111 -1.48 -6.19 -20.23
N ALA A 112 -1.69 -4.87 -20.27
CA ALA A 112 -0.70 -3.90 -19.81
C ALA A 112 -0.79 -3.61 -18.31
N VAL A 113 0.28 -3.00 -17.79
CA VAL A 113 0.33 -2.42 -16.45
C VAL A 113 -0.79 -1.41 -16.30
N ILE A 114 -1.62 -1.54 -15.26
CA ILE A 114 -2.76 -0.66 -15.00
C ILE A 114 -2.34 0.39 -13.97
N PRO A 115 -2.26 1.68 -14.35
CA PRO A 115 -2.00 2.75 -13.41
C PRO A 115 -3.23 2.96 -12.51
N LEU A 116 -2.98 3.19 -11.23
CA LEU A 116 -4.01 3.38 -10.23
C LEU A 116 -3.56 4.37 -9.16
N MET A 117 -4.55 5.03 -8.59
CA MET A 117 -4.38 6.12 -7.65
C MET A 117 -5.10 5.76 -6.37
N VAL A 118 -4.40 5.86 -5.24
CA VAL A 118 -4.94 5.67 -3.90
C VAL A 118 -5.03 7.05 -3.24
N GLU A 119 -6.24 7.45 -2.87
CA GLU A 119 -6.54 8.68 -2.15
C GLU A 119 -7.07 8.31 -0.76
N ALA A 120 -6.55 8.92 0.29
CA ALA A 120 -7.00 8.66 1.66
C ALA A 120 -6.67 9.83 2.58
N TYR A 121 -7.17 9.78 3.81
CA TYR A 121 -6.69 10.64 4.89
C TYR A 121 -5.86 9.81 5.86
N LEU A 122 -4.65 10.27 6.14
CA LEU A 122 -3.77 9.73 7.17
C LEU A 122 -4.20 10.30 8.52
N LEU A 123 -4.58 9.41 9.45
CA LEU A 123 -4.99 9.79 10.79
C LEU A 123 -3.76 10.20 11.61
N VAL A 124 -3.60 11.51 11.81
CA VAL A 124 -2.55 12.15 12.61
C VAL A 124 -3.16 13.21 13.52
N ASP A 125 -2.49 13.47 14.64
CA ASP A 125 -2.82 14.59 15.51
C ASP A 125 -2.12 15.87 15.03
N PRO A 126 -2.77 17.05 15.06
CA PRO A 126 -4.12 17.29 15.60
C PRO A 126 -5.28 17.05 14.60
N GLU A 127 -5.00 16.98 13.30
CA GLU A 127 -6.02 16.83 12.26
C GLU A 127 -5.56 15.85 11.17
N PRO A 128 -6.45 15.02 10.60
CA PRO A 128 -6.09 14.09 9.53
C PRO A 128 -5.52 14.80 8.29
N GLU A 129 -4.50 14.20 7.67
CA GLU A 129 -3.84 14.76 6.50
C GLU A 129 -4.23 14.02 5.23
N TYR A 130 -4.56 14.76 4.17
CA TYR A 130 -4.82 14.16 2.87
C TYR A 130 -3.54 13.57 2.27
N VAL A 131 -3.62 12.31 1.82
CA VAL A 131 -2.51 11.62 1.16
C VAL A 131 -2.96 11.00 -0.16
N ARG A 132 -2.08 11.09 -1.15
CA ARG A 132 -2.27 10.51 -2.47
C ARG A 132 -1.04 9.72 -2.88
N TYR A 133 -1.26 8.50 -3.33
CA TYR A 133 -0.23 7.62 -3.86
C TYR A 133 -0.60 7.16 -5.26
N ASP A 134 0.31 7.37 -6.20
CA ASP A 134 0.20 6.79 -7.53
C ASP A 134 0.98 5.47 -7.55
N THR A 135 0.37 4.43 -8.11
CA THR A 135 1.00 3.13 -8.28
C THR A 135 0.44 2.42 -9.50
N ALA A 136 0.92 1.21 -9.78
CA ALA A 136 0.47 0.46 -10.93
C ALA A 136 0.52 -1.03 -10.65
N ILE A 137 -0.43 -1.77 -11.21
CA ILE A 137 -0.49 -3.23 -11.07
C ILE A 137 -0.23 -3.85 -12.43
N SER A 138 0.71 -4.79 -12.45
CA SER A 138 0.99 -5.60 -13.62
C SER A 138 0.41 -7.00 -13.47
N PRO A 139 -0.13 -7.61 -14.55
CA PRO A 139 -0.39 -9.04 -14.59
C PRO A 139 0.92 -9.87 -14.64
N SER A 140 2.05 -9.25 -15.00
CA SER A 140 3.38 -9.87 -14.84
C SER A 140 3.79 -9.86 -13.36
N ARG A 141 4.70 -10.74 -12.94
CA ARG A 141 5.12 -10.87 -11.53
C ARG A 141 5.95 -9.69 -10.98
N GLU A 142 5.75 -8.50 -11.51
CA GLU A 142 6.49 -7.31 -11.13
C GLU A 142 6.01 -6.74 -9.79
N ASN A 143 6.94 -6.14 -9.06
CA ASN A 143 6.65 -5.52 -7.78
C ASN A 143 5.95 -4.17 -7.99
N VAL A 144 4.94 -3.91 -7.17
CA VAL A 144 4.20 -2.66 -7.06
C VAL A 144 5.01 -1.67 -6.22
N THR A 145 5.24 -0.46 -6.75
CA THR A 145 5.90 0.64 -6.03
C THR A 145 4.94 1.81 -5.89
N LEU A 146 4.87 2.44 -4.72
CA LEU A 146 4.03 3.63 -4.50
C LEU A 146 4.86 4.89 -4.66
N THR A 147 4.32 5.88 -5.36
CA THR A 147 4.92 7.21 -5.49
C THR A 147 4.01 8.23 -4.81
N PRO A 148 4.45 8.90 -3.73
CA PRO A 148 3.66 9.94 -3.10
C PRO A 148 3.53 11.14 -4.04
N GLN A 149 2.33 11.68 -4.19
CA GLN A 149 2.09 12.92 -4.90
C GLN A 149 2.07 14.07 -3.88
N ARG A 150 2.99 15.03 -4.03
CA ARG A 150 2.91 16.30 -3.29
C ARG A 150 2.02 17.24 -4.09
N GLU A 151 0.92 17.70 -3.50
CA GLU A 151 0.20 18.85 -4.05
C GLU A 151 1.12 20.08 -3.97
N VAL A 152 1.20 20.81 -5.08
CA VAL A 152 2.06 21.98 -5.29
C VAL A 152 1.35 23.24 -4.80
#